data_AF-A0A3M0VXH0-F1
#
_entry.id   AF-A0A3M0VXH0-F1
#
_cell.length_a   1.000
_cell.length_b   1.000
_cell.length_c   1.000
_cell.angle_alpha   90.00
_cell.angle_beta   90.00
_cell.angle_gamma   90.00
#
_symmetry.space_group_name_H-M   'P 1'
#
loop_
_entity.id
_entity.type
_entity.pdbx_description
1 polymer ?
#
loop_
_entity_poly.entity_id
_entity_poly.type
_entity_poly.pdbx_seq_one_letter_code
_entity_poly.pdbx_strand_id
1 'polypeptide(L)'
;MAGDKASLCYLGKKRLDAAIELYAKTYPGGKDDVFTISWLPFYVYPMSPAEGVPTRDWVARHYGRDRTTTISEDLRRDGKQVGIEFSFVGKAGCTTDAHRLIELAGRKGPAAGGDITSHEMLEEASVRAGLARDEVRHWLQTDKGADAVHRKVQRARDEAIEAAPAPTFTIQNKYRIEGDAEPQAFLDIFARSVSMWGTSSDMLHLTLSNEPALQPADIAAAMYPIRQKVQKAIAAIKALPDVDRTLDEQEAEIRLLEAQIGALSQRLDDLADRAGGRGRGGTTGGGVQERVNDER
;
A
#
# COMPACT_ATOMS: atom_id res chain seq x y z
N MET A 1 -2.92 -12.56 -0.52
CA MET A 1 -2.71 -12.97 0.88
C MET A 1 -4.06 -13.01 1.57
N ALA A 2 -4.20 -13.81 2.62
CA ALA A 2 -5.50 -14.00 3.27
C ALA A 2 -5.75 -12.92 4.34
N GLY A 3 -6.86 -12.19 4.21
CA GLY A 3 -7.24 -11.08 5.09
C GLY A 3 -6.66 -9.73 4.69
N ASP A 4 -7.43 -8.67 4.95
CA ASP A 4 -7.05 -7.27 4.75
C ASP A 4 -5.85 -6.88 5.65
N LYS A 5 -5.90 -7.22 6.93
CA LYS A 5 -4.83 -6.86 7.90
C LYS A 5 -3.48 -7.51 7.59
N ALA A 6 -3.47 -8.77 7.16
CA ALA A 6 -2.23 -9.42 6.72
C ALA A 6 -1.68 -8.79 5.43
N SER A 7 -2.58 -8.32 4.54
CA SER A 7 -2.21 -7.61 3.33
C SER A 7 -1.58 -6.24 3.65
N LEU A 8 -2.15 -5.49 4.59
CA LEU A 8 -1.56 -4.25 5.13
C LEU A 8 -0.18 -4.49 5.78
N CYS A 9 0.00 -5.60 6.51
CA CYS A 9 1.31 -5.93 7.09
C CYS A 9 2.40 -6.09 6.02
N TYR A 10 2.09 -6.74 4.90
CA TYR A 10 3.05 -6.91 3.81
C TYR A 10 3.27 -5.60 3.02
N LEU A 11 2.22 -4.80 2.82
CA LEU A 11 2.31 -3.46 2.22
C LEU A 11 3.20 -2.53 3.04
N GLY A 12 2.98 -2.46 4.36
CA GLY A 12 3.84 -1.70 5.28
C GLY A 12 5.28 -2.18 5.29
N LYS A 13 5.53 -3.50 5.25
CA LYS A 13 6.89 -4.06 5.12
C LYS A 13 7.58 -3.64 3.82
N LYS A 14 6.84 -3.56 2.71
CA LYS A 14 7.37 -3.09 1.41
C LYS A 14 7.58 -1.57 1.37
N ARG A 15 6.72 -0.77 1.99
CA ARG A 15 6.93 0.67 2.17
C ARG A 15 8.13 0.96 3.08
N LEU A 16 8.36 0.16 4.13
CA LEU A 16 9.58 0.20 4.95
C LEU A 16 10.84 -0.14 4.14
N ASP A 17 10.83 -1.22 3.34
CA ASP A 17 11.95 -1.58 2.47
C ASP A 17 12.32 -0.41 1.54
N ALA A 18 11.31 0.18 0.88
CA ALA A 18 11.49 1.32 -0.02
C ALA A 18 12.00 2.58 0.71
N ALA A 19 11.57 2.83 1.93
CA ALA A 19 12.07 3.93 2.75
C ALA A 19 13.54 3.74 3.14
N ILE A 20 13.95 2.53 3.50
CA ILE A 20 15.36 2.22 3.83
C ILE A 20 16.25 2.38 2.58
N GLU A 21 15.81 1.88 1.43
CA GLU A 21 16.54 2.04 0.16
C GLU A 21 16.66 3.51 -0.27
N LEU A 22 15.58 4.28 -0.11
CA LEU A 22 15.56 5.71 -0.43
C LEU A 22 16.45 6.50 0.55
N TYR A 23 16.39 6.18 1.84
CA TYR A 23 17.25 6.78 2.87
C TYR A 23 18.74 6.57 2.53
N ALA A 24 19.14 5.33 2.25
CA ALA A 24 20.52 4.98 1.88
C ALA A 24 21.03 5.72 0.62
N LYS A 25 20.12 6.05 -0.32
CA LYS A 25 20.46 6.79 -1.55
C LYS A 25 20.49 8.31 -1.40
N THR A 26 19.79 8.88 -0.41
CA THR A 26 19.49 10.33 -0.37
C THR A 26 19.93 11.06 0.89
N TYR A 27 20.09 10.36 2.01
CA TYR A 27 20.54 10.95 3.26
C TYR A 27 22.08 10.96 3.35
N PRO A 28 22.73 12.07 3.76
CA PRO A 28 24.18 12.10 3.97
C PRO A 28 24.60 11.06 5.03
N GLY A 29 25.52 10.16 4.67
CA GLY A 29 25.94 9.04 5.53
C GLY A 29 24.96 7.85 5.56
N GLY A 30 23.73 8.00 5.05
CA GLY A 30 22.68 6.97 5.15
C GLY A 30 22.98 5.64 4.45
N LYS A 31 23.96 5.63 3.53
CA LYS A 31 24.47 4.40 2.88
C LYS A 31 25.33 3.53 3.83
N ASP A 32 25.90 4.15 4.87
CA ASP A 32 26.83 3.54 5.82
C ASP A 32 26.09 3.16 7.13
N ASP A 33 24.86 3.67 7.33
CA ASP A 33 23.97 3.34 8.44
C ASP A 33 23.42 1.89 8.37
N VAL A 34 23.32 1.23 9.53
CA VAL A 34 22.91 -0.18 9.63
C VAL A 34 21.53 -0.33 10.27
N PHE A 35 20.55 -0.78 9.48
CA PHE A 35 19.19 -1.05 9.95
C PHE A 35 19.07 -2.46 10.57
N THR A 36 19.04 -2.53 11.90
CA THR A 36 18.76 -3.78 12.63
C THR A 36 17.26 -3.95 12.86
N ILE A 37 16.59 -4.73 12.00
CA ILE A 37 15.14 -4.97 12.07
C ILE A 37 14.84 -6.23 12.90
N SER A 38 13.83 -6.18 13.76
CA SER A 38 13.26 -7.37 14.40
C SER A 38 11.74 -7.42 14.25
N TRP A 39 11.25 -8.56 13.78
CA TRP A 39 9.83 -8.83 13.59
C TRP A 39 9.29 -9.62 14.78
N LEU A 40 8.12 -9.23 15.28
CA LEU A 40 7.36 -9.97 16.29
C LEU A 40 6.07 -10.53 15.66
N PRO A 41 5.67 -11.78 15.97
CA PRO A 41 4.37 -12.32 15.59
C PRO A 41 3.26 -11.58 16.35
N PHE A 42 2.11 -11.40 15.71
CA PHE A 42 0.94 -10.78 16.33
C PHE A 42 -0.35 -11.40 15.79
N TYR A 43 -1.21 -11.87 16.70
CA TYR A 43 -2.54 -12.35 16.34
C TYR A 43 -3.53 -11.19 16.32
N VAL A 44 -3.79 -10.68 15.12
CA VAL A 44 -4.77 -9.60 14.87
C VAL A 44 -6.19 -10.03 15.26
N TYR A 45 -6.52 -11.29 15.01
CA TYR A 45 -7.79 -11.92 15.35
C TYR A 45 -7.50 -13.22 16.13
N PRO A 46 -7.34 -13.16 17.47
CA PRO A 46 -6.97 -14.34 18.26
C PRO A 46 -8.02 -15.45 18.24
N MET A 47 -9.28 -15.09 18.03
CA MET A 47 -10.43 -16.01 17.96
C MET A 47 -10.77 -16.41 16.50
N SER A 48 -9.82 -16.29 15.57
CA SER A 48 -9.99 -16.79 14.20
C SER A 48 -10.30 -18.29 14.18
N PRO A 49 -11.15 -18.75 13.24
CA PRO A 49 -11.45 -20.17 13.10
C PRO A 49 -10.20 -20.95 12.69
N ALA A 50 -10.09 -22.19 13.19
CA ALA A 50 -9.03 -23.11 12.78
C ALA A 50 -9.17 -23.52 11.31
N GLU A 51 -10.40 -23.74 10.83
CA GLU A 51 -10.67 -23.91 9.40
C GLU A 51 -10.76 -22.55 8.70
N GLY A 52 -9.99 -22.39 7.62
CA GLY A 52 -10.00 -21.17 6.81
C GLY A 52 -11.35 -20.94 6.12
N VAL A 53 -11.87 -19.72 6.20
CA VAL A 53 -13.07 -19.27 5.48
C VAL A 53 -12.69 -18.36 4.30
N PRO A 54 -13.50 -18.27 3.22
CA PRO A 54 -13.15 -17.48 2.04
C PRO A 54 -12.77 -16.03 2.39
N THR A 55 -11.65 -15.54 1.86
CA THR A 55 -11.09 -14.23 2.23
C THR A 55 -12.07 -13.07 2.00
N ARG A 56 -12.87 -13.13 0.92
CA ARG A 56 -13.93 -12.14 0.66
C ARG A 56 -14.99 -12.13 1.76
N ASP A 57 -15.39 -13.30 2.24
CA ASP A 57 -16.41 -13.42 3.29
C ASP A 57 -15.83 -13.04 4.66
N TRP A 58 -14.53 -13.28 4.89
CA TRP A 58 -13.80 -12.77 6.04
C TRP A 58 -13.82 -11.24 6.12
N VAL A 59 -13.45 -10.56 5.03
CA VAL A 59 -13.47 -9.09 4.94
C VAL A 59 -14.91 -8.57 5.09
N ALA A 60 -15.89 -9.19 4.44
CA ALA A 60 -17.30 -8.79 4.54
C ALA A 60 -17.87 -8.90 5.96
N ARG A 61 -17.42 -9.88 6.77
CA ARG A 61 -17.80 -10.01 8.19
C ARG A 61 -17.24 -8.90 9.08
N HIS A 62 -16.06 -8.37 8.75
CA HIS A 62 -15.37 -7.34 9.55
C HIS A 62 -15.69 -5.90 9.11
N TYR A 63 -15.97 -5.69 7.83
CA TYR A 63 -16.09 -4.35 7.22
C TYR A 63 -17.41 -4.09 6.50
N GLY A 64 -18.30 -5.08 6.44
CA GLY A 64 -19.51 -5.04 5.63
C GLY A 64 -19.26 -5.42 4.17
N ARG A 65 -20.30 -5.92 3.49
CA ARG A 65 -20.22 -6.32 2.08
C ARG A 65 -19.86 -5.13 1.18
N ASP A 66 -20.47 -3.98 1.43
CA ASP A 66 -20.36 -2.77 0.60
C ASP A 66 -18.92 -2.24 0.53
N ARG A 67 -18.14 -2.37 1.62
CA ARG A 67 -16.73 -1.93 1.66
C ARG A 67 -15.75 -2.99 1.14
N THR A 68 -16.18 -4.24 0.95
CA THR A 68 -15.29 -5.37 0.63
C THR A 68 -14.61 -5.20 -0.73
N THR A 69 -15.32 -4.66 -1.72
CA THR A 69 -14.77 -4.35 -3.05
C THR A 69 -13.73 -3.24 -2.95
N THR A 70 -14.10 -2.09 -2.37
CA THR A 70 -13.23 -0.92 -2.20
C THR A 70 -11.94 -1.26 -1.47
N ILE A 71 -11.99 -1.95 -0.32
CA ILE A 71 -10.81 -2.39 0.43
C ILE A 71 -9.89 -3.27 -0.44
N SER A 72 -10.46 -4.14 -1.25
CA SER A 72 -9.70 -5.02 -2.16
C SER A 72 -9.11 -4.27 -3.36
N GLU A 73 -9.70 -3.15 -3.77
CA GLU A 73 -9.24 -2.30 -4.88
C GLU A 73 -8.16 -1.32 -4.42
N ASP A 74 -8.36 -0.68 -3.27
CA ASP A 74 -7.37 0.17 -2.59
C ASP A 74 -6.06 -0.61 -2.36
N LEU A 75 -6.14 -1.79 -1.74
CA LEU A 75 -4.98 -2.64 -1.51
C LEU A 75 -4.28 -3.06 -2.83
N ARG A 76 -5.01 -3.28 -3.93
CA ARG A 76 -4.39 -3.59 -5.24
C ARG A 76 -3.69 -2.36 -5.84
N ARG A 77 -4.31 -1.18 -5.75
CA ARG A 77 -3.72 0.08 -6.21
C ARG A 77 -2.42 0.35 -5.47
N ASP A 78 -2.46 0.29 -4.15
CA ASP A 78 -1.35 0.65 -3.28
C ASP A 78 -0.26 -0.43 -3.30
N GLY A 79 -0.66 -1.70 -3.39
CA GLY A 79 0.27 -2.81 -3.64
C GLY A 79 1.06 -2.66 -4.92
N LYS A 80 0.43 -2.27 -6.04
CA LYS A 80 1.12 -2.07 -7.32
C LYS A 80 2.21 -1.00 -7.26
N GLN A 81 2.01 0.08 -6.47
CA GLN A 81 3.01 1.13 -6.29
C GLN A 81 4.32 0.60 -5.66
N VAL A 82 4.25 -0.49 -4.90
CA VAL A 82 5.41 -1.15 -4.26
C VAL A 82 5.70 -2.56 -4.81
N GLY A 83 5.21 -2.87 -6.02
CA GLY A 83 5.50 -4.12 -6.72
C GLY A 83 4.80 -5.36 -6.15
N ILE A 84 3.61 -5.21 -5.58
CA ILE A 84 2.78 -6.31 -5.04
C ILE A 84 1.50 -6.48 -5.88
N GLU A 85 1.30 -7.66 -6.46
CA GLU A 85 0.02 -8.06 -7.03
C GLU A 85 -0.84 -8.79 -5.98
N PHE A 86 -1.74 -8.05 -5.33
CA PHE A 86 -2.61 -8.63 -4.30
C PHE A 86 -3.75 -9.48 -4.88
N SER A 87 -3.71 -10.78 -4.59
CA SER A 87 -4.86 -11.67 -4.72
C SER A 87 -5.60 -11.85 -3.40
N PHE A 88 -6.93 -11.69 -3.47
CA PHE A 88 -7.91 -11.96 -2.41
C PHE A 88 -8.66 -13.29 -2.63
N VAL A 89 -8.16 -14.13 -3.54
CA VAL A 89 -8.58 -15.53 -3.69
C VAL A 89 -7.82 -16.36 -2.65
N GLY A 90 -8.52 -17.27 -1.98
CA GLY A 90 -7.99 -18.07 -0.88
C GLY A 90 -8.81 -17.93 0.41
N LYS A 91 -8.31 -18.47 1.51
CA LYS A 91 -9.02 -18.57 2.79
C LYS A 91 -8.21 -17.93 3.93
N ALA A 92 -8.91 -17.21 4.81
CA ALA A 92 -8.39 -16.59 6.02
C ALA A 92 -8.89 -17.32 7.27
N GLY A 93 -8.06 -17.39 8.32
CA GLY A 93 -8.37 -18.10 9.55
C GLY A 93 -7.23 -17.94 10.55
N CYS A 94 -7.01 -18.96 11.38
CA CYS A 94 -5.92 -19.00 12.35
C CYS A 94 -4.54 -18.92 11.66
N THR A 95 -3.62 -18.14 12.22
CA THR A 95 -2.25 -17.94 11.67
C THR A 95 -1.15 -18.52 12.54
N THR A 96 -1.48 -19.24 13.63
CA THR A 96 -0.52 -19.83 14.57
C THR A 96 0.54 -20.66 13.84
N ASP A 97 0.14 -21.57 12.96
CA ASP A 97 1.09 -22.43 12.23
C ASP A 97 1.95 -21.66 11.22
N ALA A 98 1.40 -20.62 10.58
CA ALA A 98 2.18 -19.72 9.74
C ALA A 98 3.26 -18.97 10.56
N HIS A 99 2.93 -18.50 11.77
CA HIS A 99 3.91 -17.90 12.68
C HIS A 99 4.94 -18.91 13.21
N ARG A 100 4.52 -20.15 13.50
CA ARG A 100 5.42 -21.25 13.90
C ARG A 100 6.41 -21.62 12.81
N LEU A 101 6.02 -21.50 11.54
CA LEU A 101 6.93 -21.71 10.41
C LEU A 101 7.87 -20.52 10.16
N ILE A 102 7.41 -19.29 10.37
CA ILE A 102 8.30 -18.10 10.33
C ILE A 102 9.38 -18.18 11.42
N GLU A 103 9.03 -18.73 12.60
CA GLU A 103 9.97 -19.03 13.68
C GLU A 103 11.01 -20.07 13.25
N LEU A 104 10.58 -21.20 12.70
CA LEU A 104 11.47 -22.24 12.15
C LEU A 104 12.37 -21.69 11.03
N ALA A 105 11.83 -20.88 10.14
CA ALA A 105 12.53 -20.35 8.97
C ALA A 105 13.60 -19.29 9.29
N GLY A 106 13.70 -18.83 10.54
CA GLY A 106 14.67 -17.80 10.93
C GLY A 106 14.52 -16.51 10.11
N ARG A 107 13.27 -16.10 9.81
CA ARG A 107 12.91 -14.92 8.99
C ARG A 107 13.17 -15.05 7.47
N LYS A 108 13.34 -16.25 6.92
CA LYS A 108 13.45 -16.49 5.47
C LYS A 108 12.12 -16.94 4.86
N GLY A 109 11.83 -16.51 3.64
CA GLY A 109 10.75 -17.08 2.81
C GLY A 109 9.87 -16.05 2.08
N PRO A 110 9.34 -16.40 0.90
CA PRO A 110 8.38 -15.55 0.19
C PRO A 110 7.00 -15.60 0.87
N ALA A 111 6.27 -14.49 0.84
CA ALA A 111 4.86 -14.48 1.18
C ALA A 111 4.08 -15.34 0.16
N ALA A 112 3.18 -16.20 0.65
CA ALA A 112 2.40 -17.09 -0.20
C ALA A 112 0.88 -16.79 -0.09
N GLY A 113 0.16 -16.98 -1.19
CA GLY A 113 -1.29 -16.82 -1.26
C GLY A 113 -2.00 -18.17 -1.36
N GLY A 114 -3.20 -18.29 -0.78
CA GLY A 114 -3.94 -19.55 -0.72
C GLY A 114 -4.81 -19.63 0.53
N ASP A 115 -4.96 -20.83 1.07
CA ASP A 115 -5.54 -21.06 2.40
C ASP A 115 -4.43 -21.04 3.45
N ILE A 116 -4.40 -20.01 4.29
CA ILE A 116 -3.37 -19.85 5.33
C ILE A 116 -3.49 -20.89 6.47
N THR A 117 -4.61 -21.61 6.53
CA THR A 117 -4.86 -22.69 7.51
C THR A 117 -4.49 -24.08 7.00
N SER A 118 -4.19 -24.22 5.70
CA SER A 118 -3.83 -25.51 5.12
C SER A 118 -2.36 -25.87 5.36
N HIS A 119 -2.13 -26.99 6.07
CA HIS A 119 -0.79 -27.54 6.27
C HIS A 119 -0.07 -27.87 4.97
N GLU A 120 -0.77 -28.35 3.94
CA GLU A 120 -0.21 -28.62 2.62
C GLU A 120 0.31 -27.33 1.97
N MET A 121 -0.51 -26.28 1.98
CA MET A 121 -0.16 -24.97 1.42
C MET A 121 1.00 -24.30 2.16
N LEU A 122 1.02 -24.43 3.50
CA LEU A 122 2.11 -23.98 4.36
C LEU A 122 3.40 -24.80 4.14
N GLU A 123 3.30 -26.11 3.93
CA GLU A 123 4.42 -26.99 3.59
C GLU A 123 5.06 -26.57 2.27
N GLU A 124 4.26 -26.37 1.22
CA GLU A 124 4.76 -25.87 -0.06
C GLU A 124 5.40 -24.49 0.03
N ALA A 125 4.79 -23.55 0.76
CA ALA A 125 5.33 -22.21 0.95
C ALA A 125 6.69 -22.24 1.63
N SER A 126 6.85 -23.12 2.63
CA SER A 126 8.08 -23.34 3.37
C SER A 126 9.16 -24.02 2.53
N VAL A 127 8.79 -24.97 1.68
CA VAL A 127 9.73 -25.59 0.72
C VAL A 127 10.21 -24.56 -0.31
N ARG A 128 9.31 -23.69 -0.81
CA ARG A 128 9.69 -22.53 -1.66
C ARG A 128 10.55 -21.49 -0.92
N ALA A 129 10.49 -21.44 0.41
CA ALA A 129 11.37 -20.65 1.26
C ALA A 129 12.77 -21.27 1.48
N GLY A 130 12.98 -22.51 1.04
CA GLY A 130 14.22 -23.26 1.20
C GLY A 130 14.29 -24.15 2.44
N LEU A 131 13.17 -24.45 3.10
CA LEU A 131 13.12 -25.40 4.21
C LEU A 131 12.97 -26.85 3.72
N ALA A 132 13.48 -27.80 4.51
CA ALA A 132 13.34 -29.23 4.22
C ALA A 132 11.88 -29.67 4.42
N ARG A 133 11.30 -30.35 3.41
CA ARG A 133 9.88 -30.75 3.42
C ARG A 133 9.52 -31.61 4.64
N ASP A 134 10.34 -32.60 4.96
CA ASP A 134 10.06 -33.52 6.07
C ASP A 134 10.18 -32.85 7.44
N GLU A 135 11.09 -31.89 7.59
CA GLU A 135 11.22 -31.06 8.80
C GLU A 135 9.96 -30.20 9.00
N VAL A 136 9.52 -29.51 7.94
CA VAL A 136 8.31 -28.68 7.95
C VAL A 136 7.07 -29.51 8.27
N ARG A 137 6.93 -30.68 7.65
CA ARG A 137 5.82 -31.61 7.90
C ARG A 137 5.79 -32.07 9.34
N HIS A 138 6.93 -32.53 9.88
CA HIS A 138 7.05 -32.95 11.28
C HIS A 138 6.80 -31.79 12.26
N TRP A 139 7.20 -30.57 11.89
CA TRP A 139 6.93 -29.36 12.67
C TRP A 139 5.43 -29.08 12.75
N LEU A 140 4.74 -29.05 11.60
CA LEU A 140 3.29 -28.81 11.52
C LEU A 140 2.46 -29.90 12.24
N GLN A 141 2.90 -31.16 12.19
CA GLN A 141 2.24 -32.29 12.86
C GLN A 141 2.44 -32.36 14.39
N THR A 142 3.22 -31.45 14.97
CA THR A 142 3.47 -31.37 16.42
C THR A 142 3.19 -29.95 16.94
N ASP A 143 3.30 -29.71 18.25
CA ASP A 143 3.18 -28.36 18.84
C ASP A 143 4.52 -27.57 18.85
N LYS A 144 5.56 -28.07 18.15
CA LYS A 144 6.90 -27.44 18.17
C LYS A 144 6.84 -25.96 17.79
N GLY A 145 7.47 -25.12 18.61
CA GLY A 145 7.49 -23.67 18.42
C GLY A 145 6.23 -22.91 18.86
N ALA A 146 5.13 -23.58 19.21
CA ALA A 146 3.90 -22.90 19.64
C ALA A 146 4.15 -22.00 20.87
N ASP A 147 4.77 -22.52 21.93
CA ASP A 147 5.15 -21.75 23.11
C ASP A 147 6.08 -20.56 22.82
N ALA A 148 7.01 -20.72 21.87
CA ALA A 148 7.94 -19.67 21.49
C ALA A 148 7.19 -18.53 20.77
N VAL A 149 6.28 -18.88 19.85
CA VAL A 149 5.39 -17.90 19.18
C VAL A 149 4.48 -17.23 20.21
N HIS A 150 3.81 -17.99 21.08
CA HIS A 150 2.91 -17.41 22.09
C HIS A 150 3.61 -16.45 23.03
N ARG A 151 4.81 -16.78 23.54
CA ARG A 151 5.60 -15.82 24.34
C ARG A 151 5.96 -14.55 23.57
N LYS A 152 6.28 -14.66 22.27
CA LYS A 152 6.56 -13.49 21.43
C LYS A 152 5.32 -12.66 21.09
N VAL A 153 4.15 -13.30 20.93
CA VAL A 153 2.85 -12.61 20.74
C VAL A 153 2.45 -11.85 22.01
N GLN A 154 2.63 -12.43 23.20
CA GLN A 154 2.37 -11.70 24.46
C GLN A 154 3.34 -10.54 24.62
N ARG A 155 4.65 -10.76 24.44
CA ARG A 155 5.63 -9.66 24.41
C ARG A 155 5.26 -8.54 23.44
N ALA A 156 4.75 -8.87 22.25
CA ALA A 156 4.30 -7.88 21.28
C ALA A 156 3.10 -7.06 21.78
N ARG A 157 2.21 -7.64 22.59
CA ARG A 157 1.08 -6.94 23.24
C ARG A 157 1.50 -6.11 24.46
N ASP A 158 2.52 -6.56 25.18
CA ASP A 158 3.10 -5.81 26.30
C ASP A 158 3.88 -4.58 25.78
N GLU A 159 4.61 -4.71 24.67
CA GLU A 159 5.39 -3.63 24.04
C GLU A 159 4.54 -2.70 23.13
N ALA A 160 3.50 -3.23 22.50
CA ALA A 160 2.53 -2.45 21.75
C ALA A 160 1.21 -2.38 22.52
N ILE A 161 0.99 -1.24 23.20
CA ILE A 161 -0.28 -0.81 23.82
C ILE A 161 -1.46 -1.50 23.13
N GLU A 162 -2.22 -2.31 23.87
CA GLU A 162 -2.99 -3.48 23.39
C GLU A 162 -3.88 -3.30 22.14
N ALA A 163 -4.19 -2.07 21.76
CA ALA A 163 -5.01 -1.67 20.62
C ALA A 163 -4.23 -1.29 19.33
N ALA A 164 -2.89 -1.32 19.34
CA ALA A 164 -2.08 -0.87 18.20
C ALA A 164 -2.39 -1.64 16.91
N PRO A 165 -2.70 -0.97 15.78
CA PRO A 165 -3.09 -1.65 14.55
C PRO A 165 -1.90 -2.36 13.91
N ALA A 166 -2.12 -3.56 13.38
CA ALA A 166 -1.11 -4.25 12.59
C ALA A 166 -1.11 -3.75 11.13
N PRO A 167 0.06 -3.44 10.52
CA PRO A 167 1.39 -3.45 11.13
C PRO A 167 1.63 -2.22 12.03
N THR A 168 2.45 -2.40 13.07
CA THR A 168 3.02 -1.29 13.85
C THR A 168 4.54 -1.44 13.84
N PHE A 169 5.24 -0.33 13.61
CA PHE A 169 6.69 -0.25 13.63
C PHE A 169 7.13 0.61 14.81
N THR A 170 8.01 0.08 15.64
CA THR A 170 8.67 0.84 16.71
C THR A 170 10.12 1.06 16.31
N ILE A 171 10.52 2.32 16.18
CA ILE A 171 11.88 2.74 15.80
C ILE A 171 12.57 3.28 17.05
N GLN A 172 13.76 2.75 17.37
CA GLN A 172 14.57 3.15 18.52
C GLN A 172 13.85 3.08 19.88
N ASN A 173 12.87 2.17 20.03
CA ASN A 173 11.99 2.05 21.21
C ASN A 173 11.30 3.37 21.62
N LYS A 174 11.17 4.32 20.69
CA LYS A 174 10.79 5.72 20.97
C LYS A 174 9.74 6.24 19.99
N TYR A 175 9.96 6.03 18.70
CA TYR A 175 9.07 6.47 17.65
C TYR A 175 8.17 5.31 17.23
N ARG A 176 6.91 5.63 16.91
CA ARG A 176 5.91 4.66 16.45
C ARG A 176 5.34 5.10 15.10
N ILE A 177 5.25 4.16 14.17
CA ILE A 177 4.48 4.29 12.93
C ILE A 177 3.42 3.19 12.97
N GLU A 178 2.17 3.57 12.76
CA GLU A 178 1.01 2.69 12.80
C GLU A 178 0.42 2.52 11.39
N GLY A 179 -0.04 1.31 11.09
CA GLY A 179 -0.53 0.95 9.77
C GLY A 179 0.57 0.92 8.71
N ASP A 180 0.13 0.90 7.46
CA ASP A 180 0.91 0.82 6.24
C ASP A 180 1.39 2.20 5.76
N ALA A 181 1.84 3.08 6.67
CA ALA A 181 2.19 4.47 6.35
C ALA A 181 3.17 4.62 5.16
N GLU A 182 3.04 5.72 4.41
CA GLU A 182 3.89 5.98 3.24
C GLU A 182 5.39 6.07 3.57
N PRO A 183 6.30 5.72 2.63
CA PRO A 183 7.75 5.74 2.85
C PRO A 183 8.28 7.05 3.45
N GLN A 184 7.67 8.20 3.13
CA GLN A 184 8.05 9.50 3.69
C GLN A 184 7.96 9.55 5.22
N ALA A 185 6.95 8.91 5.83
CA ALA A 185 6.79 8.90 7.28
C ALA A 185 7.94 8.15 7.98
N PHE A 186 8.51 7.14 7.33
CA PHE A 186 9.71 6.45 7.81
C PHE A 186 10.96 7.34 7.66
N LEU A 187 11.14 8.00 6.51
CA LEU A 187 12.28 8.91 6.27
C LEU A 187 12.36 10.04 7.30
N ASP A 188 11.22 10.66 7.62
CA ASP A 188 11.14 11.73 8.61
C ASP A 188 11.60 11.27 10.00
N ILE A 189 11.37 10.00 10.35
CA ILE A 189 11.79 9.41 11.63
C ILE A 189 13.24 8.94 11.58
N PHE A 190 13.72 8.40 10.46
CA PHE A 190 15.14 8.02 10.29
C PHE A 190 16.06 9.23 10.44
N ALA A 191 15.74 10.33 9.77
CA ALA A 191 16.48 11.60 9.87
C ALA A 191 16.52 12.15 11.31
N ARG A 192 15.41 12.05 12.06
CA ARG A 192 15.36 12.43 13.49
C ARG A 192 16.17 11.49 14.39
N SER A 193 16.25 10.21 14.03
CA SER A 193 16.94 9.20 14.83
C SER A 193 18.46 9.36 14.74
N VAL A 194 19.00 9.62 13.54
CA VAL A 194 20.46 9.79 13.34
C VAL A 194 20.96 11.12 13.90
N SER A 195 20.19 12.20 13.82
CA SER A 195 20.55 13.49 14.44
C SER A 195 20.77 13.40 15.97
N MET A 196 20.14 12.44 16.66
CA MET A 196 20.33 12.18 18.09
C MET A 196 21.55 11.31 18.42
N TRP A 197 22.01 10.47 17.49
CA TRP A 197 23.27 9.74 17.65
C TRP A 197 24.48 10.60 17.32
N GLY A 198 24.38 11.44 16.29
CA GLY A 198 25.39 12.47 15.99
C GLY A 198 25.65 13.38 17.21
N THR A 199 24.60 13.86 17.90
CA THR A 199 24.81 14.77 19.04
C THR A 199 25.56 14.18 20.25
N SER A 200 25.66 12.85 20.41
CA SER A 200 26.50 12.22 21.43
C SER A 200 27.84 11.73 20.89
N SER A 201 27.87 11.17 19.67
CA SER A 201 29.11 10.65 19.07
C SER A 201 29.97 11.77 18.50
N ASP A 202 29.38 12.75 17.80
CA ASP A 202 30.09 13.91 17.25
C ASP A 202 30.60 14.83 18.36
N MET A 203 29.98 14.87 19.54
CA MET A 203 30.53 15.60 20.69
C MET A 203 31.83 14.96 21.22
N LEU A 204 31.90 13.62 21.20
CA LEU A 204 33.10 12.86 21.56
C LEU A 204 34.14 12.86 20.42
N HIS A 205 33.70 12.98 19.17
CA HIS A 205 34.59 13.10 18.02
C HIS A 205 35.16 14.52 17.90
N LEU A 206 34.38 15.60 18.02
CA LEU A 206 34.87 17.00 18.02
C LEU A 206 35.88 17.29 19.13
N THR A 207 35.84 16.52 20.22
CA THR A 207 36.81 16.66 21.33
C THR A 207 38.10 15.86 21.12
N LEU A 208 38.19 15.04 20.06
CA LEU A 208 39.36 14.21 19.74
C LEU A 208 39.91 14.39 18.31
N SER A 209 39.08 14.72 17.32
CA SER A 209 39.52 15.14 15.99
C SER A 209 39.74 16.65 15.96
N ASN A 210 40.97 17.06 15.66
CA ASN A 210 41.41 18.46 15.58
C ASN A 210 40.89 19.18 14.30
N GLU A 211 39.69 18.79 13.84
CA GLU A 211 38.96 19.38 12.72
C GLU A 211 38.41 20.75 13.16
N PRO A 212 38.49 21.81 12.32
CA PRO A 212 37.94 23.11 12.69
C PRO A 212 36.42 23.03 12.82
N ALA A 213 35.88 23.58 13.91
CA ALA A 213 34.44 23.64 14.11
C ALA A 213 33.74 24.35 12.93
N LEU A 214 32.63 23.77 12.45
CA LEU A 214 31.85 24.31 11.33
C LEU A 214 31.51 25.78 11.56
N GLN A 215 31.95 26.62 10.62
CA GLN A 215 31.71 28.06 10.66
C GLN A 215 30.33 28.38 10.07
N PRO A 216 29.71 29.52 10.43
CA PRO A 216 28.47 29.98 9.80
C PRO A 216 28.57 30.12 8.26
N ALA A 217 29.79 30.30 7.73
CA ALA A 217 30.07 30.31 6.29
C ALA A 217 29.84 28.94 5.62
N ASP A 218 30.13 27.83 6.31
CA ASP A 218 29.99 26.47 5.77
C ASP A 218 28.51 26.10 5.62
N ILE A 219 27.66 26.55 6.56
CA ILE A 219 26.20 26.46 6.46
C ILE A 219 25.71 27.27 5.25
N ALA A 220 26.21 28.49 5.05
CA ALA A 220 25.84 29.33 3.92
C ALA A 220 26.24 28.69 2.57
N ALA A 221 27.41 28.04 2.51
CA ALA A 221 27.87 27.29 1.34
C ALA A 221 26.98 26.05 1.07
N ALA A 222 26.67 25.26 2.10
CA ALA A 222 25.80 24.08 1.98
C ALA A 222 24.34 24.43 1.58
N MET A 223 23.83 25.59 2.00
CA MET A 223 22.52 26.10 1.61
C MET A 223 22.46 26.59 0.15
N TYR A 224 23.60 26.93 -0.47
CA TYR A 224 23.62 27.56 -1.79
C TYR A 224 23.09 26.65 -2.92
N PRO A 225 23.52 25.37 -3.05
CA PRO A 225 22.93 24.42 -4.01
C PRO A 225 21.43 24.19 -3.80
N ILE A 226 20.96 24.22 -2.55
CA ILE A 226 19.54 24.05 -2.21
C ILE A 226 18.74 25.27 -2.69
N ARG A 227 19.22 26.49 -2.42
CA ARG A 227 18.63 27.72 -2.96
C ARG A 227 18.58 27.72 -4.48
N GLN A 228 19.64 27.28 -5.17
CA GLN A 228 19.64 27.19 -6.63
C GLN A 228 18.58 26.20 -7.15
N LYS A 229 18.45 25.01 -6.54
CA LYS A 229 17.41 24.03 -6.90
C LYS A 229 16.00 24.59 -6.69
N VAL A 230 15.75 25.26 -5.57
CA VAL A 230 14.46 25.91 -5.27
C VAL A 230 14.15 27.03 -6.27
N GLN A 231 15.11 27.91 -6.57
CA GLN A 231 14.93 28.98 -7.56
C GLN A 231 14.67 28.43 -8.97
N LYS A 232 15.37 27.36 -9.37
CA LYS A 232 15.12 26.68 -10.66
C LYS A 232 13.73 26.05 -10.72
N ALA A 233 13.24 25.46 -9.62
CA ALA A 233 11.88 24.93 -9.54
C ALA A 233 10.82 26.04 -9.62
N ILE A 234 11.00 27.16 -8.90
CA ILE A 234 10.10 28.32 -8.97
C ILE A 234 10.09 28.92 -10.38
N ALA A 235 11.24 29.03 -11.04
CA ALA A 235 11.33 29.52 -12.41
C ALA A 235 10.65 28.57 -13.41
N ALA A 236 10.78 27.25 -13.22
CA ALA A 236 10.10 26.26 -14.04
C ALA A 236 8.57 26.30 -13.87
N ILE A 237 8.08 26.46 -12.64
CA ILE A 237 6.65 26.66 -12.35
C ILE A 237 6.15 27.93 -13.04
N LYS A 238 6.83 29.06 -12.86
CA LYS A 238 6.47 30.34 -13.51
C LYS A 238 6.56 30.34 -15.04
N ALA A 239 7.20 29.34 -15.64
CA ALA A 239 7.30 29.16 -17.08
C ALA A 239 6.26 28.18 -17.65
N LEU A 240 5.44 27.55 -16.80
CA LEU A 240 4.28 26.79 -17.26
C LEU A 240 3.21 27.76 -17.82
N PRO A 241 2.49 27.40 -18.89
CA PRO A 241 1.36 28.18 -19.34
C PRO A 241 0.24 28.17 -18.29
N ASP A 242 -0.56 29.24 -18.27
CA ASP A 242 -1.80 29.37 -17.49
C ASP A 242 -1.66 29.36 -15.95
N VAL A 243 -0.46 29.64 -15.41
CA VAL A 243 -0.19 29.67 -13.95
C VAL A 243 -0.75 30.86 -13.19
N ASP A 244 -1.18 31.91 -13.88
CA ASP A 244 -1.82 33.08 -13.26
C ASP A 244 -3.33 32.88 -13.06
N ARG A 245 -3.91 31.79 -13.59
CA ARG A 245 -5.33 31.43 -13.42
C ARG A 245 -5.53 30.44 -12.29
N THR A 246 -6.67 30.56 -11.62
CA THR A 246 -7.09 29.66 -10.55
C THR A 246 -7.65 28.35 -11.12
N LEU A 247 -7.62 27.28 -10.31
CA LEU A 247 -8.23 25.99 -10.66
C LEU A 247 -9.72 26.14 -10.98
N ASP A 248 -10.44 26.98 -10.23
CA ASP A 248 -11.86 27.25 -10.44
C ASP A 248 -12.14 27.88 -11.82
N GLU A 249 -11.29 28.79 -12.28
CA GLU A 249 -11.37 29.41 -13.62
C GLU A 249 -11.02 28.43 -14.75
N GLN A 250 -10.11 27.50 -14.51
CA GLN A 250 -9.77 26.43 -15.47
C GLN A 250 -10.91 25.42 -15.58
N GLU A 251 -11.45 24.95 -14.45
CA GLU A 251 -12.61 24.05 -14.45
C GLU A 251 -13.86 24.69 -15.08
N ALA A 252 -14.08 25.99 -14.87
CA ALA A 252 -15.19 26.72 -15.48
C ALA A 252 -15.07 26.77 -17.01
N GLU A 253 -13.85 26.97 -17.53
CA GLU A 253 -13.58 26.92 -18.98
C GLU A 253 -13.76 25.51 -19.54
N ILE A 254 -13.24 24.47 -18.86
CA ILE A 254 -13.41 23.06 -19.26
C ILE A 254 -14.90 22.73 -19.41
N ARG A 255 -15.73 23.03 -18.40
CA ARG A 255 -17.18 22.79 -18.44
C ARG A 255 -17.87 23.50 -19.62
N LEU A 256 -17.41 24.71 -19.98
CA LEU A 256 -17.94 25.47 -21.10
C LEU A 256 -17.52 24.89 -22.45
N LEU A 257 -16.26 24.45 -22.58
CA LEU A 257 -15.74 23.79 -23.79
C LEU A 257 -16.40 22.43 -24.02
N GLU A 258 -16.60 21.62 -22.98
CA GLU A 258 -17.33 20.35 -23.05
C GLU A 258 -18.77 20.54 -23.56
N ALA A 259 -19.49 21.55 -23.05
CA ALA A 259 -20.83 21.89 -23.50
C ALA A 259 -20.86 22.34 -24.98
N GLN A 260 -19.84 23.12 -25.42
CA GLN A 260 -19.70 23.51 -26.83
C GLN A 260 -19.39 22.33 -27.74
N ILE A 261 -18.51 21.42 -27.32
CA ILE A 261 -18.18 20.18 -28.06
C ILE A 261 -19.44 19.33 -28.23
N GLY A 262 -20.22 19.11 -27.15
CA GLY A 262 -21.47 18.36 -27.23
C GLY A 262 -22.47 18.97 -28.22
N ALA A 263 -22.66 20.30 -28.18
CA ALA A 263 -23.56 21.00 -29.11
C ALA A 263 -23.07 20.98 -30.57
N LEU A 264 -21.76 20.96 -30.81
CA LEU A 264 -21.18 20.81 -32.15
C LEU A 264 -21.31 19.38 -32.67
N SER A 265 -21.07 18.37 -31.83
CA SER A 265 -21.28 16.95 -32.18
C SER A 265 -22.73 16.70 -32.61
N GLN A 266 -23.70 17.15 -31.82
CA GLN A 266 -25.13 17.00 -32.14
C GLN A 266 -25.50 17.66 -33.49
N ARG A 267 -24.90 18.80 -33.83
CA ARG A 267 -25.10 19.45 -35.14
C ARG A 267 -24.47 18.68 -36.29
N LEU A 268 -23.37 17.96 -36.06
CA LEU A 268 -22.75 17.10 -37.08
C LEU A 268 -23.63 15.88 -37.36
N ASP A 269 -24.21 15.28 -36.32
CA ASP A 269 -25.18 14.17 -36.46
C ASP A 269 -26.43 14.62 -37.24
N ASP A 270 -27.03 15.76 -36.86
CA ASP A 270 -28.16 16.37 -37.58
C ASP A 270 -27.86 16.62 -39.08
N LEU A 271 -26.62 16.96 -39.42
CA LEU A 271 -26.17 17.20 -40.79
C LEU A 271 -25.92 15.90 -41.54
N ALA A 272 -25.40 14.87 -40.87
CA ALA A 272 -25.23 13.53 -41.44
C ALA A 272 -26.57 12.90 -41.82
N ASP A 273 -27.57 12.97 -40.92
CA ASP A 273 -28.94 12.49 -41.16
C ASP A 273 -29.60 13.20 -42.36
N ARG A 274 -29.38 14.51 -42.49
CA ARG A 274 -29.89 15.31 -43.62
C ARG A 274 -29.19 14.98 -44.94
N ALA A 275 -27.89 14.71 -44.89
CA ALA A 275 -27.12 14.30 -46.07
C ALA A 275 -27.51 12.90 -46.59
N GLY A 276 -28.02 12.02 -45.72
CA GLY A 276 -28.48 10.67 -46.07
C GLY A 276 -29.90 10.56 -46.70
N GLY A 277 -30.58 11.67 -46.98
CA GLY A 277 -32.03 11.68 -47.17
C GLY A 277 -32.63 11.44 -48.58
N ARG A 278 -33.14 10.21 -48.80
CA ARG A 278 -34.37 9.80 -49.57
C ARG A 278 -34.26 9.24 -51.01
N GLY A 279 -34.91 8.08 -51.24
CA GLY A 279 -35.41 7.66 -52.56
C GLY A 279 -35.96 6.21 -52.70
N ARG A 280 -37.28 6.06 -52.92
CA ARG A 280 -38.07 4.81 -53.22
C ARG A 280 -38.20 3.78 -52.06
N GLY A 281 -39.31 3.05 -51.86
CA GLY A 281 -40.66 3.13 -52.43
C GLY A 281 -41.27 1.78 -52.85
N GLY A 282 -42.25 1.24 -52.09
CA GLY A 282 -43.28 0.30 -52.58
C GLY A 282 -43.39 -1.11 -51.94
N THR A 283 -44.61 -1.44 -51.46
CA THR A 283 -45.24 -2.80 -51.30
C THR A 283 -44.59 -3.82 -50.34
N THR A 284 -45.26 -4.67 -49.54
CA THR A 284 -46.67 -4.99 -49.15
C THR A 284 -46.63 -5.95 -47.92
N GLY A 285 -47.65 -6.21 -47.10
CA GLY A 285 -49.03 -5.70 -47.01
C GLY A 285 -50.00 -6.68 -46.29
N GLY A 286 -50.83 -6.21 -45.34
CA GLY A 286 -51.86 -6.98 -44.59
C GLY A 286 -51.57 -7.12 -43.08
N GLY A 287 -52.53 -6.96 -42.15
CA GLY A 287 -53.94 -6.55 -42.23
C GLY A 287 -54.72 -6.86 -40.94
N VAL A 288 -55.99 -6.41 -40.84
CA VAL A 288 -57.02 -6.79 -39.82
C VAL A 288 -56.82 -6.20 -38.40
N GLN A 289 -57.79 -5.55 -37.73
CA GLN A 289 -59.06 -4.93 -38.15
C GLN A 289 -59.56 -3.95 -37.08
N GLU A 290 -60.21 -2.87 -37.51
CA GLU A 290 -60.96 -1.95 -36.64
C GLU A 290 -62.44 -2.37 -36.56
N ARG A 291 -63.05 -2.32 -35.37
CA ARG A 291 -64.51 -2.21 -35.19
C ARG A 291 -64.84 -1.35 -33.98
N VAL A 292 -65.28 -0.14 -34.27
CA VAL A 292 -66.07 0.72 -33.38
C VAL A 292 -67.52 0.23 -33.35
N ASN A 293 -68.22 0.49 -32.23
CA ASN A 293 -69.68 0.50 -31.96
C ASN A 293 -69.96 -0.13 -30.58
N ASP A 294 -70.91 0.32 -29.75
CA ASP A 294 -71.67 1.59 -29.68
C ASP A 294 -72.29 1.68 -28.25
N GLU A 295 -72.92 2.79 -27.91
CA GLU A 295 -73.63 3.12 -26.66
C GLU A 295 -74.21 1.96 -25.80
N ARG A 296 -73.84 1.91 -24.50
CA ARG A 296 -74.75 2.13 -23.34
C ARG A 296 -74.05 2.12 -21.98
#